data_AF-A0A442FZ67-F1
#
_entry.id   AF-A0A442FZ67-F1
#
_cell.length_a   1.000
_cell.length_b   1.000
_cell.length_c   1.000
_cell.angle_alpha   90.00
_cell.angle_beta   90.00
_cell.angle_gamma   90.00
#
_symmetry.space_group_name_H-M   'P 1'
#
loop_
_entity.id
_entity.type
_entity.pdbx_description
1 polymer ?
#
loop_
_entity_poly.entity_id
_entity_poly.type
_entity_poly.pdbx_seq_one_letter_code
_entity_poly.pdbx_strand_id
1 'polypeptide(L)'
;MAIMRGVENEFAMMRPAHHGLVIASDAQGRVVAMKEVAPTGLTMVVTDLSLGPGPTLYTRIGDLFARLCVASTLSIAILSMLKRRRAVTAVPAQA
;
A
#
# COMPACT_ATOMS: atom_id res chain seq x y z
N MET A 1 8.82 -1.93 3.53
CA MET A 1 7.38 -1.73 3.77
C MET A 1 7.05 -1.24 5.20
N ALA A 2 8.00 -0.74 5.99
CA ALA A 2 7.70 -0.28 7.35
C ALA A 2 6.86 1.02 7.35
N ILE A 3 7.15 1.93 6.41
CA ILE A 3 6.46 3.24 6.31
C ILE A 3 4.97 3.10 6.04
N MET A 4 4.59 2.29 5.04
CA MET A 4 3.19 2.10 4.69
C MET A 4 2.36 1.52 5.84
N ARG A 5 2.96 0.69 6.71
CA ARG A 5 2.25 0.17 7.89
C ARG A 5 1.92 1.27 8.89
N GLY A 6 2.83 2.23 9.09
CA GLY A 6 2.58 3.42 9.90
C GLY A 6 1.46 4.27 9.31
N VAL A 7 1.45 4.47 8.00
CA VAL A 7 0.40 5.21 7.27
C VAL A 7 -0.96 4.55 7.38
N GLU A 8 -1.02 3.24 7.12
CA GLU A 8 -2.26 2.47 7.17
C GLU A 8 -2.95 2.53 8.54
N ASN A 9 -2.15 2.65 9.61
CA ASN A 9 -2.62 2.57 10.98
C ASN A 9 -2.51 3.90 11.75
N GLU A 10 -2.08 4.98 11.10
CA GLU A 10 -1.86 6.32 11.68
C GLU A 10 -1.03 6.30 12.98
N PHE A 11 0.13 5.64 12.91
CA PHE A 11 1.13 5.71 13.97
C PHE A 11 2.51 6.06 13.40
N ALA A 12 3.28 6.83 14.16
CA ALA A 12 4.68 7.08 13.86
C ALA A 12 5.52 5.82 14.08
N MET A 13 6.51 5.58 13.21
CA MET A 13 7.37 4.40 13.35
C MET A 13 8.86 4.75 13.36
N MET A 14 9.58 3.99 14.20
CA MET A 14 11.05 3.98 14.26
C MET A 14 11.53 2.60 13.79
N ARG A 15 12.29 2.56 12.70
CA ARG A 15 12.90 1.34 12.16
C ARG A 15 14.39 1.35 12.47
N PRO A 16 14.84 0.62 13.51
CA PRO A 16 16.26 0.36 13.71
C PRO A 16 16.78 -0.58 12.61
N ALA A 17 18.05 -0.41 12.26
CA ALA A 17 18.73 -1.27 11.31
C ALA A 17 20.16 -1.52 11.79
N HIS A 18 20.60 -2.78 11.70
CA HIS A 18 22.00 -3.15 11.97
C HIS A 18 22.88 -3.00 10.73
N HIS A 19 22.28 -3.00 9.53
CA HIS A 19 22.92 -2.69 8.26
C HIS A 19 21.92 -1.96 7.38
N GLY A 20 22.39 -0.96 6.62
CA GLY A 20 21.55 -0.13 5.76
C GLY A 20 21.03 1.10 6.48
N LEU A 21 19.71 1.33 6.44
CA LEU A 21 19.11 2.61 6.83
C LEU A 21 18.28 2.51 8.11
N VAL A 22 18.66 3.31 9.10
CA VAL A 22 17.84 3.66 10.28
C VAL A 22 16.89 4.78 9.86
N ILE A 23 15.59 4.57 10.02
CA ILE A 23 14.55 5.49 9.51
C ILE A 23 13.49 5.72 10.59
N ALA A 24 13.11 6.98 10.78
CA ALA A 24 11.95 7.41 11.53
C ALA A 24 10.94 8.08 10.59
N SER A 25 9.66 7.77 10.70
CA SER A 25 8.61 8.54 10.01
C SER A 25 7.42 8.83 10.90
N ASP A 26 6.71 9.90 10.56
CA ASP A 26 5.43 10.21 11.16
C ASP A 26 4.31 9.26 10.67
N ALA A 27 3.11 9.45 11.23
CA ALA A 27 1.91 8.69 10.93
C ALA A 27 1.41 8.86 9.48
N GLN A 28 1.89 9.88 8.76
CA GLN A 28 1.56 10.15 7.37
C GLN A 28 2.66 9.67 6.40
N GLY A 29 3.70 9.02 6.94
CA GLY A 29 4.79 8.42 6.18
C GLY A 29 5.90 9.40 5.78
N ARG A 30 5.91 10.61 6.34
CA ARG A 30 6.99 11.58 6.12
C ARG A 30 8.20 11.19 6.94
N VAL A 31 9.35 11.05 6.30
CA VAL A 31 10.61 10.69 6.96
C VAL A 31 11.09 11.89 7.78
N VAL A 32 11.11 11.73 9.11
CA VAL A 32 11.53 12.77 10.06
C VAL A 32 13.03 12.69 10.33
N ALA A 33 13.57 11.48 10.39
CA ALA A 33 15.00 11.25 10.55
C ALA A 33 15.43 10.02 9.77
N MET A 34 16.62 10.08 9.18
CA MET A 34 17.19 8.99 8.42
C MET A 34 18.71 9.03 8.55
N LYS A 35 19.31 7.86 8.78
CA LYS A 35 20.76 7.72 8.87
C LYS A 35 21.20 6.37 8.33
N GLU A 36 22.24 6.38 7.52
CA GLU A 36 22.92 5.16 7.10
C GLU A 36 23.81 4.64 8.22
N VAL A 37 23.77 3.33 8.43
CA VAL A 37 24.56 2.65 9.46
C VAL A 37 26.03 2.79 9.10
N ALA A 38 26.82 3.27 10.06
CA ALA A 38 28.26 3.41 9.91
C ALA A 38 28.93 2.04 9.67
N PRO A 39 29.98 1.95 8.84
CA PRO A 39 30.72 0.71 8.59
C PRO A 39 31.31 0.10 9.87
N THR A 40 31.64 0.96 10.85
CA THR A 40 32.15 0.58 12.17
C THR A 40 31.55 1.48 13.25
N GLY A 41 31.30 0.91 14.43
CA GLY A 41 30.77 1.64 15.59
C GLY A 41 29.23 1.68 15.68
N LEU A 42 28.74 2.42 16.67
CA LEU A 42 27.30 2.56 16.97
C LEU A 42 26.67 3.70 16.16
N THR A 43 25.56 3.41 15.49
CA THR A 43 24.74 4.41 14.82
C THR A 43 23.53 4.76 15.69
N MET A 44 23.50 5.98 16.24
CA MET A 44 22.34 6.50 16.97
C MET A 44 21.58 7.57 16.16
N VAL A 45 20.26 7.54 16.31
CA VAL A 45 19.29 8.52 15.78
C VAL A 45 18.28 8.81 16.89
N VAL A 46 18.10 10.09 17.21
CA VAL A 46 17.15 10.58 18.22
C VAL A 46 16.27 11.61 17.55
N THR A 47 14.96 11.47 17.71
CA THR A 47 13.98 12.37 17.10
C THR A 47 12.65 12.31 17.85
N ASP A 48 11.92 13.41 17.85
CA ASP A 48 10.58 13.50 18.43
C ASP A 48 9.53 13.07 17.39
N LEU A 49 8.66 12.14 17.79
CA LEU A 49 7.60 11.59 16.94
C LEU A 49 6.26 11.76 17.64
N SER A 50 5.29 12.34 16.95
CA SER A 50 3.91 12.37 17.43
C SER A 50 3.28 10.98 17.28
N LEU A 51 2.54 10.52 18.29
CA LEU A 51 1.92 9.19 18.31
C LEU A 51 0.83 9.01 17.22
N GLY A 52 0.35 10.11 16.64
CA GLY A 52 -0.67 10.11 15.60
C GLY A 52 -2.09 10.30 16.16
N PRO A 53 -3.07 10.62 15.30
CA PRO A 53 -4.45 10.94 15.66
C PRO A 53 -5.32 9.71 15.98
N GLY A 54 -4.82 8.48 15.81
CA GLY A 54 -5.58 7.24 16.04
C GLY A 54 -6.10 6.60 14.74
N PRO A 55 -7.06 5.66 14.81
CA PRO A 55 -7.35 4.72 13.71
C PRO A 55 -7.86 5.38 12.41
N THR A 56 -7.25 5.01 11.28
CA THR A 56 -7.66 5.44 9.92
C THR A 56 -8.98 4.81 9.47
N LEU A 57 -9.55 5.34 8.39
CA LEU A 57 -10.59 4.63 7.62
C LEU A 57 -10.14 3.24 7.18
N TYR A 58 -8.87 3.08 6.76
CA TYR A 58 -8.34 1.80 6.31
C TYR A 58 -8.30 0.76 7.44
N THR A 59 -7.98 1.15 8.68
CA THR A 59 -8.08 0.22 9.82
C THR A 59 -9.50 -0.26 10.11
N ARG A 60 -10.52 0.51 9.69
CA ARG A 60 -11.93 0.16 9.89
C ARG A 60 -12.52 -0.69 8.77
N ILE A 61 -12.24 -0.33 7.51
CA ILE A 61 -12.85 -0.99 6.34
C ILE A 61 -11.91 -1.98 5.66
N GLY A 62 -10.63 -1.96 6.01
CA GLY A 62 -9.57 -2.79 5.42
C GLY A 62 -9.56 -2.70 3.90
N ASP A 63 -9.37 -3.85 3.26
CA ASP A 63 -9.32 -3.97 1.80
C ASP A 63 -10.71 -4.04 1.15
N LEU A 64 -11.80 -3.78 1.87
CA LEU A 64 -13.15 -3.94 1.32
C LEU A 64 -13.36 -3.07 0.08
N PHE A 65 -12.93 -1.81 0.12
CA PHE A 65 -13.02 -0.90 -1.03
C PHE A 65 -12.22 -1.43 -2.23
N ALA A 66 -10.98 -1.87 -1.99
CA ALA A 66 -10.13 -2.45 -3.03
C ALA A 66 -10.78 -3.70 -3.65
N ARG A 67 -11.34 -4.59 -2.81
CA ARG A 67 -12.05 -5.80 -3.26
C ARG A 67 -13.29 -5.47 -4.09
N LEU A 68 -14.06 -4.44 -3.75
CA LEU A 68 -15.21 -3.99 -4.54
C LEU A 68 -14.78 -3.49 -5.92
N CYS A 69 -13.70 -2.70 -5.98
CA CYS A 69 -13.17 -2.19 -7.24
C CYS A 69 -12.63 -3.31 -8.15
N VAL A 70 -11.95 -4.29 -7.56
CA VAL A 70 -11.49 -5.50 -8.28
C VAL A 70 -12.69 -6.29 -8.79
N ALA A 71 -13.69 -6.55 -7.93
CA ALA A 71 -14.90 -7.28 -8.31
C ALA A 71 -15.64 -6.60 -9.46
N SER A 72 -15.86 -5.28 -9.40
CA SER A 72 -16.54 -4.53 -10.46
C SER A 72 -15.77 -4.59 -11.78
N THR A 73 -14.46 -4.42 -11.73
CA THR A 73 -13.58 -4.46 -12.91
C THR A 73 -13.62 -5.85 -13.55
N LEU A 74 -13.52 -6.92 -12.75
CA LEU A 74 -13.64 -8.30 -13.22
C LEU A 74 -15.03 -8.57 -13.82
N SER A 75 -16.10 -8.12 -13.17
CA SER A 75 -17.46 -8.29 -13.71
C SER A 75 -17.62 -7.65 -15.09
N ILE A 76 -17.14 -6.41 -15.26
CA ILE A 76 -17.20 -5.72 -16.56
C ILE A 76 -16.35 -6.45 -17.61
N ALA A 77 -15.14 -6.86 -17.25
CA ALA A 77 -14.25 -7.58 -18.16
C ALA A 77 -14.86 -8.91 -18.63
N ILE A 78 -15.44 -9.68 -17.71
CA ILE A 78 -16.11 -10.96 -18.00
C ILE A 78 -17.32 -10.72 -18.91
N LEU A 79 -18.19 -9.75 -18.59
CA LEU A 79 -19.36 -9.43 -19.40
C LEU A 79 -18.98 -8.98 -20.82
N SER A 80 -17.94 -8.17 -20.95
CA SER A 80 -17.41 -7.73 -22.25
C SER A 80 -16.90 -8.92 -23.08
N MET A 81 -16.13 -9.83 -22.47
CA MET A 81 -15.64 -11.04 -23.13
C MET A 81 -16.79 -11.95 -23.57
N LEU A 82 -17.80 -12.15 -22.73
CA LEU A 82 -18.97 -12.98 -23.05
C LEU A 82 -19.78 -12.37 -24.22
N LYS A 83 -20.00 -11.05 -24.21
CA LYS A 83 -20.71 -10.35 -25.29
C LYS A 83 -19.93 -10.43 -26.60
N ARG A 84 -18.60 -10.30 -26.55
CA ARG A 84 -17.71 -10.43 -27.72
C ARG A 84 -17.73 -11.85 -28.30
N ARG A 85 -17.71 -12.88 -27.45
CA ARG A 85 -17.85 -14.28 -27.90
C ARG A 85 -19.17 -14.52 -28.62
N ARG A 86 -20.27 -13.98 -28.09
CA ARG A 86 -21.61 -14.10 -28.69
C ARG A 86 -21.71 -13.40 -30.05
N ALA A 87 -21.04 -12.26 -30.22
CA ALA A 87 -20.97 -11.55 -31.49
C ALA A 87 -20.16 -12.32 -32.55
N VAL A 88 -19.05 -12.96 -32.17
CA VAL A 88 -18.22 -13.77 -33.09
C VAL A 88 -18.96 -15.02 -33.55
N THR A 89 -19.71 -15.69 -32.69
CA THR A 89 -20.54 -16.85 -33.07
C THR A 89 -21.77 -16.49 -33.90
N ALA A 90 -22.20 -15.22 -33.85
CA ALA A 90 -23.38 -14.73 -34.57
C ALA A 90 -23.06 -14.13 -35.94
N VAL A 91 -21.78 -14.08 -36.35
CA VAL A 91 -21.43 -13.78 -37.75
C VAL A 91 -21.78 -15.02 -38.58
N PRO A 92 -22.84 -15.00 -39.41
CA PRO A 92 -23.11 -16.12 -40.29
C PRO A 92 -21.95 -16.25 -41.26
N ALA A 93 -21.46 -17.48 -41.45
CA ALA A 93 -20.63 -17.83 -42.60
C ALA A 93 -21.46 -17.56 -43.86
N GLN A 94 -21.28 -16.39 -44.47
CA GLN A 94 -21.77 -16.09 -45.81
C GLN A 94 -20.61 -16.22 -46.78
N ALA A 95 -20.52 -17.40 -47.40
CA ALA A 95 -20.18 -17.65 -48.81
C ALA A 95 -20.04 -19.17 -49.01
#